data_AF-A0A9X8GS61-F1
#
_entry.id   AF-A0A9X8GS61-F1
#
_cell.length_a   1.000
_cell.length_b   1.000
_cell.length_c   1.000
_cell.angle_alpha   90.00
_cell.angle_beta   90.00
_cell.angle_gamma   90.00
#
_symmetry.space_group_name_H-M   'P 1'
#
loop_
_entity.id
_entity.type
_entity.pdbx_description
1 polymer ?
#
loop_
_entity_poly.entity_id
_entity_poly.type
_entity_poly.pdbx_seq_one_letter_code
_entity_poly.pdbx_strand_id
1 'polypeptide(L)' 'MNLIQTLEQEEIARLNKTIPVFSPGDTVIVSVNVVEGARKRVQAYEGVVIAKRNRG' A
#
# COMPACT_ATOMS: atom_id res chain seq x y z
N MET A 1 -22.71 -15.90 4.13
CA MET A 1 -21.82 -15.17 3.19
C MET A 1 -21.54 -13.81 3.81
N ASN A 2 -20.27 -13.44 3.99
CA ASN A 2 -19.90 -12.25 4.75
C ASN A 2 -19.76 -11.06 3.79
N LEU A 3 -20.75 -10.18 3.74
CA LEU A 3 -20.87 -9.10 2.73
C LEU A 3 -19.63 -8.18 2.66
N ILE A 4 -18.99 -7.94 3.81
CA ILE A 4 -17.78 -7.11 3.91
C ILE A 4 -16.62 -7.73 3.11
N GLN A 5 -16.44 -9.06 3.19
CA GLN A 5 -15.37 -9.75 2.48
C GLN A 5 -15.55 -9.67 0.96
N THR A 6 -16.81 -9.69 0.48
CA THR A 6 -17.10 -9.54 -0.95
C THR A 6 -16.70 -8.15 -1.46
N LEU A 7 -17.04 -7.09 -0.71
CA LEU A 7 -16.69 -5.71 -1.08
C LEU A 7 -15.18 -5.47 -1.04
N GLU A 8 -14.48 -6.04 -0.05
CA GLU A 8 -13.01 -5.97 0.03
C GLU A 8 -12.34 -6.65 -1.18
N GLN A 9 -12.82 -7.83 -1.58
CA GLN A 9 -12.30 -8.55 -2.74
C GLN A 9 -12.55 -7.79 -4.06
N GLU A 10 -13.73 -7.19 -4.23
CA GLU A 10 -14.04 -6.36 -5.40
C GLU A 10 -13.14 -5.13 -5.48
N GLU A 11 -12.87 -4.47 -4.35
CA GLU A 11 -11.98 -3.31 -4.28
C GLU A 11 -10.53 -3.68 -4.64
N ILE A 12 -10.03 -4.80 -4.10
CA ILE A 12 -8.69 -5.32 -4.40
C ILE A 12 -8.56 -5.64 -5.89
N ALA A 13 -9.57 -6.29 -6.47
CA ALA A 13 -9.62 -6.61 -7.90
C ALA A 13 -9.64 -5.33 -8.76
N ARG A 14 -10.42 -4.31 -8.38
CA ARG A 14 -10.48 -3.02 -9.10
C ARG A 14 -9.16 -2.27 -9.07
N LEU A 15 -8.47 -2.28 -7.92
CA LEU A 15 -7.18 -1.59 -7.77
C LEU A 15 -6.07 -2.27 -8.59
N ASN A 16 -6.15 -3.59 -8.77
CA ASN A 16 -5.22 -4.41 -9.56
C ASN A 16 -3.73 -4.05 -9.33
N LYS A 17 -3.37 -3.77 -8.07
CA LYS A 17 -2.02 -3.34 -7.70
C LYS A 17 -1.15 -4.56 -7.46
N THR A 18 -0.04 -4.65 -8.20
CA THR A 18 1.01 -5.61 -7.90
C THR A 18 1.84 -5.08 -6.73
N ILE A 19 1.70 -5.71 -5.56
CA ILE A 19 2.51 -5.39 -4.38
C ILE A 19 3.68 -6.40 -4.35
N PRO A 20 4.94 -5.94 -4.34
CA PRO A 20 6.09 -6.84 -4.24
C PRO A 20 6.08 -7.57 -2.90
N VAL A 21 6.68 -8.76 -2.87
CA VAL A 21 6.88 -9.48 -1.60
C VAL A 21 7.98 -8.78 -0.81
N PHE A 22 7.66 -8.37 0.41
CA PHE A 22 8.59 -7.82 1.39
C PHE A 22 8.25 -8.31 2.80
N SER A 23 9.25 -8.32 3.67
CA SER A 23 9.19 -8.81 5.04
C SER A 23 9.73 -7.78 6.04
N PRO A 24 9.37 -7.88 7.32
CA PRO A 24 10.04 -7.11 8.36
C PRO A 24 11.55 -7.37 8.34
N GLY A 25 12.35 -6.30 8.40
CA GLY A 25 13.81 -6.33 8.25
C GLY A 25 14.30 -5.88 6.87
N ASP A 26 13.44 -5.91 5.84
CA ASP A 26 13.83 -5.45 4.50
C ASP A 26 13.92 -3.92 4.45
N THR A 27 14.87 -3.39 3.67
CA THR A 27 14.91 -1.96 3.33
C THR A 27 14.07 -1.74 2.08
N VAL A 28 13.07 -0.86 2.18
CA VAL A 28 12.13 -0.57 1.10
C VAL A 28 12.09 0.92 0.80
N ILE A 29 11.84 1.24 -0.47
CA ILE A 29 11.57 2.61 -0.92
C ILE A 29 10.07 2.71 -1.24
N VAL A 30 9.38 3.61 -0.54
CA VAL A 30 7.94 3.85 -0.70
C VAL A 30 7.74 5.22 -1.35
N SER A 31 7.16 5.23 -2.55
CA SER A 31 6.78 6.46 -3.26
C SER A 31 5.41 6.95 -2.79
N VAL A 32 5.38 8.03 -2.02
CA VAL A 32 4.16 8.66 -1.50
C VAL A 32 3.73 9.81 -2.40
N ASN A 33 2.46 9.82 -2.79
CA ASN A 33 1.88 10.97 -3.47
C ASN A 33 1.50 12.03 -2.44
N VAL A 34 2.20 13.16 -2.43
CA VAL A 34 1.94 14.30 -1.54
C VAL A 34 1.22 15.39 -2.33
N VAL A 35 0.09 15.84 -1.81
CA VAL A 35 -0.74 16.89 -2.42
C VAL A 35 -0.77 18.09 -1.48
N GLU A 36 -0.20 19.21 -1.92
CA GLU A 36 -0.11 20.47 -1.18
C GLU A 36 -0.87 21.55 -1.97
N GLY A 37 -2.15 21.73 -1.63
CA GLY A 37 -3.06 22.63 -2.35
C GLY A 37 -3.22 22.20 -3.82
N ALA A 38 -2.76 23.04 -4.75
CA ALA A 38 -2.83 22.78 -6.19
C ALA A 38 -1.66 21.95 -6.74
N ARG A 39 -0.61 21.70 -5.95
CA ARG A 39 0.59 20.97 -6.40
C ARG A 39 0.55 19.52 -5.92
N LYS A 40 0.99 18.62 -6.80
CA LYS A 40 1.16 17.19 -6.50
C LYS A 40 2.60 16.80 -6.79
N ARG A 41 3.25 16.10 -5.85
CA ARG A 41 4.60 15.55 -5.99
C ARG A 41 4.64 14.11 -5.52
N VAL A 42 5.56 13.34 -6.09
CA VAL A 42 5.91 12.02 -5.57
C VAL A 42 7.13 12.20 -4.66
N GLN A 43 7.02 11.77 -3.42
CA GLN A 43 8.10 11.79 -2.45
C GLN A 43 8.51 10.36 -2.11
N ALA A 44 9.77 10.02 -2.33
CA ALA A 44 10.32 8.73 -1.95
C ALA A 44 10.69 8.73 -0.46
N TYR A 45 10.28 7.68 0.26
CA TYR A 45 10.66 7.41 1.64
C TYR A 45 11.37 6.07 1.72
N GLU A 46 12.64 6.07 2.15
CA GLU A 46 13.45 4.87 2.29
C GLU A 46 13.61 4.52 3.77
N GLY A 47 13.47 3.24 4.10
CA GLY A 47 13.69 2.78 5.47
C GLY A 47 13.48 1.28 5.65
N VAL A 48 13.76 0.82 6.87
CA VAL A 48 13.60 -0.59 7.26
C VAL A 48 12.16 -0.87 7.67
N VAL A 49 11.58 -1.94 7.14
CA VAL A 49 10.25 -2.41 7.55
C VAL A 49 10.33 -2.98 8.96
N ILE A 50 9.69 -2.34 9.94
CA ILE A 50 9.70 -2.80 11.34
C ILE A 50 8.56 -3.76 11.68
N ALA A 51 7.45 -3.69 10.94
CA ALA A 51 6.27 -4.52 11.17
C ALA A 51 5.44 -4.65 9.89
N LYS A 52 4.76 -5.80 9.74
CA LYS A 52 3.81 -6.06 8.65
C LYS A 52 2.52 -6.64 9.24
N ARG A 53 1.37 -6.07 8.89
CA ARG A 53 0.05 -6.56 9.33
C ARG A 53 -0.80 -6.92 8.12
N ASN A 54 -1.07 -8.22 7.95
CA ASN A 54 -1.90 -8.74 6.85
C ASN A 54 -3.34 -8.95 7.35
N ARG A 55 -4.30 -8.18 6.80
CA ARG A 55 -5.71 -8.21 7.20
C ARG A 55 -6.68 -8.16 6.00
N GLY A 56 -6.25 -8.65 4.84
CA GLY A 56 -6.99 -8.60 3.59
C GLY A 56 -6.13 -8.02 2.47
#